data_AF-A0A3Q0J763-F1
#
_entry.id   AF-A0A3Q0J763-F1
#
_cell.length_a   1.000
_cell.length_b   1.000
_cell.length_c   1.000
_cell.angle_alpha   90.00
_cell.angle_beta   90.00
_cell.angle_gamma   90.00
#
_symmetry.space_group_name_H-M   'P 1'
#
loop_
_entity.id
_entity.type
_entity.pdbx_description
1 polymer ?
#
loop_
_entity_poly.entity_id
_entity_poly.type
_entity_poly.pdbx_seq_one_letter_code
_entity_poly.pdbx_strand_id
1 'polypeptide(L)'
;MKHSVADIMSFSMFGIPMVGADICGFNGDTTPDLCQRWSQLGAFYPFSRNHNEDEAKDQDPAVFSSDIVTSIVTAYRVRYSLLPYLYSLFYRATLYGETVARPLLFEYPGDHNTYSISTQFMWGPGLLISPVLEKDQTFTETYLPRGYWYGYYTLLRINSTGESYSIPAPKSTIPLFIRGGHVLPAQTPDVTTTLR
;
A
#
# COMPACT_ATOMS: atom_id res chain seq x y z
N MET A 1 10.80 -7.22 1.28
CA MET A 1 9.90 -6.05 1.40
C MET A 1 10.03 -5.05 0.25
N LYS A 2 11.18 -4.41 0.01
CA LYS A 2 11.30 -3.40 -1.08
C LYS A 2 11.01 -3.95 -2.48
N HIS A 3 11.60 -5.10 -2.81
CA HIS A 3 11.42 -5.74 -4.12
C HIS A 3 9.96 -6.10 -4.44
N SER A 4 9.17 -6.49 -3.44
CA SER A 4 7.78 -6.87 -3.68
C SER A 4 6.90 -5.72 -4.19
N VAL A 5 7.30 -4.45 -4.00
CA VAL A 5 6.60 -3.30 -4.62
C VAL A 5 6.73 -3.35 -6.15
N ALA A 6 7.95 -3.57 -6.65
CA ALA A 6 8.21 -3.71 -8.08
C ALA A 6 7.54 -4.98 -8.63
N ASP A 7 7.67 -6.11 -7.93
CA ASP A 7 7.13 -7.39 -8.39
C ASP A 7 5.60 -7.34 -8.55
N ILE A 8 4.88 -6.79 -7.58
CA ILE A 8 3.41 -6.65 -7.64
C ILE A 8 2.97 -5.78 -8.84
N MET A 9 3.73 -4.72 -9.12
CA MET A 9 3.50 -3.89 -10.30
C MET A 9 3.78 -4.65 -11.60
N SER A 10 4.84 -5.46 -11.66
CA SER A 10 5.13 -6.32 -12.82
C SER A 10 4.05 -7.36 -13.06
N PHE A 11 3.56 -8.04 -12.02
CA PHE A 11 2.44 -8.99 -12.15
C PHE A 11 1.14 -8.33 -12.61
N SER A 12 0.93 -7.06 -12.27
CA SER A 12 -0.19 -6.29 -12.82
C SER A 12 -0.05 -6.08 -14.34
N MET A 13 1.18 -5.90 -14.87
CA MET A 13 1.43 -5.88 -16.31
C MET A 13 1.27 -7.26 -16.97
N PHE A 14 1.50 -8.35 -16.23
CA PHE A 14 1.28 -9.72 -16.69
C PHE A 14 -0.20 -10.14 -16.69
N GLY A 15 -1.12 -9.27 -16.27
CA GLY A 15 -2.55 -9.59 -16.20
C GLY A 15 -2.92 -10.47 -15.00
N ILE A 16 -2.11 -10.46 -13.94
CA ILE A 16 -2.34 -11.21 -12.69
C ILE A 16 -2.54 -10.17 -11.56
N PRO A 17 -3.72 -9.55 -11.45
CA PRO A 17 -3.94 -8.43 -10.53
C PRO A 17 -4.07 -8.86 -9.07
N MET A 18 -4.43 -10.12 -8.79
CA MET A 18 -4.56 -10.66 -7.43
C MET A 18 -3.21 -11.23 -6.96
N VAL A 19 -2.28 -10.33 -6.64
CA VAL A 19 -0.89 -10.66 -6.32
C VAL A 19 -0.44 -9.98 -5.03
N GLY A 20 0.53 -10.58 -4.34
CA GLY A 20 1.15 -10.08 -3.13
C GLY A 20 2.39 -10.88 -2.78
N ALA A 21 3.09 -10.48 -1.73
CA ALA A 21 4.19 -11.23 -1.14
C ALA A 21 3.82 -11.69 0.28
N ASP A 22 4.52 -12.70 0.78
CA ASP A 22 4.36 -13.15 2.17
C ASP A 22 4.81 -12.05 3.13
N ILE A 23 3.83 -11.46 3.80
CA ILE A 23 4.02 -10.31 4.70
C ILE A 23 4.86 -10.76 5.90
N CYS A 24 5.78 -9.88 6.33
CA CYS A 24 6.80 -10.12 7.36
C CYS A 24 7.99 -11.00 6.94
N GLY A 25 7.87 -11.70 5.82
CA GLY A 25 8.92 -12.54 5.23
C GLY A 25 8.65 -14.02 5.48
N PHE A 26 8.86 -14.87 4.46
CA PHE A 26 8.63 -16.31 4.56
C PHE A 26 9.78 -17.05 5.26
N ASN A 27 11.03 -16.80 4.83
CA ASN A 27 12.21 -17.46 5.37
C ASN A 27 12.84 -16.67 6.53
N GLY A 28 13.24 -17.36 7.59
CA GLY A 28 13.92 -16.83 8.76
C GLY A 28 13.03 -16.00 9.69
N ASP A 29 13.55 -15.74 10.89
CA ASP A 29 12.85 -14.92 11.88
C ASP A 29 12.75 -13.45 11.43
N THR A 30 11.52 -12.92 11.41
CA THR A 30 11.29 -11.49 11.24
C THR A 30 11.72 -10.69 12.47
N THR A 31 11.73 -9.37 12.35
CA THR A 31 11.89 -8.46 13.49
C THR A 31 10.61 -7.67 13.72
N PRO A 32 10.32 -7.20 14.95
CA PRO A 32 9.12 -6.39 15.22
C PRO A 32 9.02 -5.17 14.30
N ASP A 33 10.13 -4.48 14.05
CA ASP A 33 10.17 -3.31 13.17
C ASP A 33 9.85 -3.64 11.71
N LEU A 34 10.49 -4.71 11.19
CA LEU A 34 10.26 -5.18 9.84
C LEU A 34 8.81 -5.63 9.66
N CYS A 35 8.28 -6.44 10.57
CA CYS A 35 6.92 -6.97 10.46
C CYS A 35 5.87 -5.87 10.60
N GLN A 36 6.11 -4.85 11.43
CA GLN A 36 5.26 -3.66 11.51
C GLN A 36 5.23 -2.91 10.17
N ARG A 37 6.39 -2.59 9.57
CA ARG A 37 6.47 -1.88 8.28
C ARG A 37 5.93 -2.72 7.12
N TRP A 38 6.21 -4.01 7.11
CA TRP A 38 5.73 -4.90 6.06
C TRP A 38 4.23 -5.11 6.17
N SER A 39 3.66 -5.21 7.37
CA SER A 39 2.20 -5.27 7.54
C SER A 39 1.50 -3.99 7.10
N GLN A 40 2.11 -2.82 7.34
CA GLN A 40 1.63 -1.54 6.83
C GLN A 40 1.59 -1.51 5.30
N LEU A 41 2.66 -1.93 4.63
CA LEU A 41 2.71 -2.06 3.17
C LEU A 41 1.75 -3.15 2.65
N GLY A 42 1.79 -4.31 3.29
CA GLY A 42 1.07 -5.53 2.89
C GLY A 42 -0.44 -5.41 3.02
N ALA A 43 -0.94 -4.53 3.90
CA ALA A 43 -2.35 -4.13 3.94
C ALA A 43 -2.82 -3.55 2.59
N PHE A 44 -1.90 -3.06 1.74
CA PHE A 44 -2.19 -2.52 0.42
C PHE A 44 -1.75 -3.42 -0.74
N TYR A 45 -1.35 -4.67 -0.47
CA TYR A 45 -1.24 -5.66 -1.54
C TYR A 45 -2.63 -6.10 -2.02
N PRO A 46 -2.86 -6.28 -3.33
CA PRO A 46 -4.13 -6.85 -3.81
C PRO A 46 -4.45 -8.18 -3.11
N PHE A 47 -3.49 -9.11 -3.09
CA PHE A 47 -3.50 -10.30 -2.23
C PHE A 47 -2.68 -10.04 -0.96
N SER A 48 -3.34 -9.99 0.19
CA SER A 48 -2.72 -9.63 1.48
C SER A 48 -2.73 -10.84 2.41
N ARG A 49 -1.56 -11.42 2.67
CA ARG A 49 -1.37 -12.61 3.50
C ARG A 49 -0.07 -12.52 4.29
N ASN A 50 -0.15 -12.73 5.61
CA ASN A 50 1.01 -13.07 6.43
C ASN A 50 1.19 -14.59 6.41
N HIS A 51 2.39 -15.05 6.07
CA HIS A 51 2.72 -16.46 5.95
C HIS A 51 4.19 -16.67 6.31
N ASN A 52 4.50 -17.81 6.93
CA ASN A 52 5.79 -18.10 7.56
C ASN A 52 6.24 -19.52 7.22
N GLU A 53 7.55 -19.79 7.29
CA GLU A 53 8.07 -21.17 7.25
C GLU A 53 7.87 -21.91 8.58
N ASP A 54 7.98 -23.24 8.52
CA ASP A 54 7.58 -24.14 9.62
C ASP A 54 8.43 -23.96 10.90
N GLU A 55 9.73 -23.72 10.74
CA GLU A 55 10.71 -23.66 11.84
C GLU A 55 10.93 -22.24 12.39
N ALA A 56 10.35 -21.22 11.77
CA ALA A 56 10.51 -19.83 12.19
C ALA A 56 9.58 -19.48 13.35
N LYS A 57 9.97 -18.48 14.16
CA LYS A 57 9.09 -17.98 15.22
C LYS A 57 7.79 -17.41 14.65
N ASP A 58 6.72 -17.55 15.41
CA ASP A 58 5.43 -16.96 15.09
C ASP A 58 5.56 -15.46 14.80
N GLN A 59 4.88 -15.03 13.73
CA GLN A 59 4.91 -13.65 13.25
C GLN A 59 3.52 -13.12 12.89
N ASP A 60 2.45 -13.78 13.34
CA ASP A 60 1.10 -13.22 13.22
C ASP A 60 0.98 -11.95 14.08
N PRO A 61 0.08 -11.01 13.73
CA PRO A 61 0.03 -9.73 14.41
C PRO A 61 -0.11 -9.79 15.94
N ALA A 62 -0.74 -10.84 16.49
CA ALA A 62 -1.06 -10.91 17.91
C ALA A 62 0.14 -11.24 18.81
N VAL A 63 1.27 -11.71 18.24
CA VAL A 63 2.48 -12.03 18.99
C VAL A 63 3.31 -10.80 19.38
N PHE A 64 3.05 -9.66 18.75
CA PHE A 64 3.79 -8.42 18.97
C PHE A 64 3.19 -7.54 20.08
N SER A 65 3.92 -6.48 20.46
CA SER A 65 3.44 -5.52 21.44
C SER A 65 2.18 -4.79 20.98
N SER A 66 1.38 -4.30 21.93
CA SER A 66 0.12 -3.59 21.67
C SER A 66 0.24 -2.43 20.69
N ASP A 67 1.37 -1.71 20.72
CA ASP A 67 1.62 -0.57 19.83
C ASP A 67 1.81 -1.02 18.38
N ILE A 68 2.49 -2.15 18.17
CA ILE A 68 2.66 -2.77 16.85
C ILE A 68 1.32 -3.29 16.36
N VAL A 69 0.56 -4.00 17.22
CA VAL A 69 -0.78 -4.48 16.88
C VAL A 69 -1.68 -3.33 16.47
N THR A 70 -1.67 -2.22 17.20
CA THR A 70 -2.47 -1.02 16.90
C THR A 70 -2.09 -0.42 15.55
N SER A 71 -0.80 -0.33 15.23
CA SER A 71 -0.31 0.10 13.91
C SER A 71 -0.81 -0.81 12.78
N ILE A 72 -0.72 -2.13 12.96
CA ILE A 72 -1.17 -3.12 11.97
C ILE A 72 -2.69 -2.99 11.76
N VAL A 73 -3.46 -2.99 12.85
CA VAL A 73 -4.93 -2.82 12.81
C VAL A 73 -5.32 -1.51 12.14
N THR A 74 -4.57 -0.42 12.36
CA THR A 74 -4.83 0.86 11.69
C THR A 74 -4.72 0.74 10.17
N ALA A 75 -3.65 0.11 9.66
CA ALA A 75 -3.48 -0.11 8.23
C ALA A 75 -4.58 -1.03 7.64
N TYR A 76 -4.92 -2.12 8.33
CA TYR A 76 -5.98 -3.03 7.88
C TYR A 76 -7.38 -2.43 7.98
N ARG A 77 -7.67 -1.56 8.94
CA ARG A 77 -8.94 -0.81 8.95
C ARG A 77 -9.07 0.08 7.72
N VAL A 78 -7.99 0.76 7.31
CA VAL A 78 -7.99 1.52 6.04
C VAL A 78 -8.22 0.61 4.85
N ARG A 79 -7.53 -0.54 4.78
CA ARG A 79 -7.77 -1.55 3.75
C ARG A 79 -9.25 -1.93 3.69
N TYR A 80 -9.84 -2.32 4.82
CA TYR A 80 -11.22 -2.78 4.91
C TYR A 80 -12.21 -1.68 4.54
N SER A 81 -11.93 -0.43 4.94
CA SER A 81 -12.74 0.71 4.51
C SER A 81 -12.74 0.88 2.99
N LEU A 82 -11.62 0.61 2.33
CA LEU A 82 -11.42 0.78 0.90
C LEU A 82 -11.67 -0.49 0.07
N LEU A 83 -12.19 -1.57 0.67
CA LEU A 83 -12.55 -2.77 -0.09
C LEU A 83 -13.56 -2.52 -1.22
N PRO A 84 -14.58 -1.63 -1.08
CA PRO A 84 -15.44 -1.29 -2.22
C PRO A 84 -14.65 -0.69 -3.40
N TYR A 85 -13.69 0.20 -3.12
CA TYR A 85 -12.80 0.73 -4.13
C TYR A 85 -11.92 -0.36 -4.75
N LEU A 86 -11.23 -1.16 -3.93
CA LEU A 86 -10.37 -2.24 -4.41
C LEU A 86 -11.15 -3.25 -5.27
N TYR A 87 -12.36 -3.62 -4.84
CA TYR A 87 -13.23 -4.52 -5.60
C TYR A 87 -13.68 -3.90 -6.92
N SER A 88 -13.97 -2.60 -6.97
CA SER A 88 -14.26 -1.89 -8.22
C SER A 88 -13.07 -1.92 -9.19
N LEU A 89 -11.83 -1.89 -8.69
CA LEU A 89 -10.63 -2.01 -9.52
C LEU A 89 -10.51 -3.41 -10.11
N PHE A 90 -10.79 -4.46 -9.33
CA PHE A 90 -10.84 -5.84 -9.84
C PHE A 90 -11.95 -6.04 -10.87
N TYR A 91 -13.12 -5.43 -10.68
CA TYR A 91 -14.18 -5.40 -11.68
C TYR A 91 -13.70 -4.78 -13.00
N ARG A 92 -13.03 -3.62 -12.95
CA ARG A 92 -12.46 -2.98 -14.14
C ARG A 92 -11.32 -3.80 -14.77
N ALA A 93 -10.47 -4.42 -13.96
CA ALA A 93 -9.42 -5.32 -14.44
C ALA A 93 -10.01 -6.50 -15.22
N THR A 94 -11.13 -7.05 -14.74
CA THR A 94 -11.82 -8.20 -15.35
C THR A 94 -12.46 -7.82 -16.69
N LEU A 95 -13.11 -6.66 -16.77
CA LEU A 95 -13.83 -6.25 -17.96
C LEU A 95 -12.96 -5.57 -19.03
N TYR A 96 -11.95 -4.82 -18.61
CA TYR A 96 -11.21 -3.90 -19.48
C TYR A 96 -9.69 -4.15 -19.50
N GLY A 97 -9.20 -5.13 -18.74
CA GLY A 97 -7.76 -5.40 -18.64
C GLY A 97 -6.97 -4.29 -17.92
N GLU A 98 -7.64 -3.46 -17.13
CA GLU A 98 -6.99 -2.45 -16.31
C GLU A 98 -6.16 -3.05 -15.17
N THR A 99 -5.16 -2.32 -14.69
CA THR A 99 -4.35 -2.75 -13.54
C THR A 99 -4.97 -2.34 -12.21
N VAL A 100 -4.77 -3.17 -11.17
CA VAL A 100 -5.20 -2.89 -9.79
C VAL A 100 -4.10 -2.18 -9.01
N ALA A 101 -2.98 -2.88 -8.73
CA ALA A 101 -1.75 -2.22 -8.30
C ALA A 101 -1.07 -1.63 -9.54
N ARG A 102 -0.87 -0.31 -9.56
CA ARG A 102 -0.57 0.45 -10.77
C ARG A 102 0.74 1.24 -10.61
N PRO A 103 1.70 1.10 -11.52
CA PRO A 103 2.85 2.00 -11.60
C PRO A 103 2.40 3.44 -11.85
N LEU A 104 3.10 4.42 -11.27
CA LEU A 104 2.77 5.84 -11.47
C LEU A 104 2.82 6.24 -12.96
N LEU A 105 3.74 5.65 -13.74
CA LEU A 105 3.90 5.94 -15.16
C LEU A 105 2.65 5.64 -16.00
N PHE A 106 1.75 4.76 -15.52
CA PHE A 106 0.50 4.45 -16.23
C PHE A 106 -0.48 5.62 -16.15
N GLU A 107 -0.45 6.39 -15.06
CA GLU A 107 -1.28 7.58 -14.87
C GLU A 107 -0.61 8.86 -15.34
N TYR A 108 0.72 8.85 -15.47
CA TYR A 108 1.56 10.01 -15.77
C TYR A 108 2.63 9.70 -16.83
N PRO A 109 2.26 9.23 -18.04
CA PRO A 109 3.24 8.83 -19.05
C PRO A 109 4.07 10.00 -19.59
N GLY A 110 3.60 11.25 -19.46
CA GLY A 110 4.36 12.44 -19.86
C GLY A 110 5.41 12.89 -18.83
N ASP A 111 5.46 12.26 -17.66
CA ASP A 111 6.38 12.59 -16.58
C ASP A 111 7.46 11.52 -16.45
N HIS A 112 8.62 11.75 -17.08
CA HIS A 112 9.72 10.79 -17.13
C HIS A 112 10.28 10.42 -15.75
N ASN A 113 10.06 11.26 -14.72
CA ASN A 113 10.49 10.93 -13.36
C ASN A 113 9.76 9.70 -12.82
N THR A 114 8.57 9.39 -13.34
CA THR A 114 7.78 8.24 -12.88
C THR A 114 8.28 6.89 -13.38
N TYR A 115 9.17 6.87 -14.39
CA TYR A 115 9.56 5.64 -15.08
C TYR A 115 10.44 4.73 -14.23
N SER A 116 11.29 5.32 -13.38
CA SER A 116 12.22 4.59 -12.51
C SER A 116 11.66 4.33 -11.10
N ILE A 117 10.45 4.81 -10.81
CA ILE A 117 9.85 4.70 -9.48
C ILE A 117 9.38 3.26 -9.25
N SER A 118 10.04 2.59 -8.31
CA SER A 118 9.74 1.22 -7.89
C SER A 118 9.50 1.09 -6.38
N THR A 119 9.42 2.22 -5.66
CA THR A 119 9.32 2.28 -4.19
C THR A 119 7.96 2.73 -3.69
N GLN A 120 7.07 3.16 -4.58
CA GLN A 120 5.69 3.56 -4.32
C GLN A 120 4.82 3.11 -5.49
N PHE A 121 3.53 2.92 -5.25
CA PHE A 121 2.59 2.44 -6.26
C PHE A 121 1.20 3.00 -6.00
N MET A 122 0.29 2.84 -6.96
CA MET A 122 -1.10 3.26 -6.83
C MET A 122 -2.05 2.08 -6.74
N TRP A 123 -3.18 2.26 -6.07
CA TRP A 123 -4.39 1.47 -6.31
C TRP A 123 -5.23 2.22 -7.34
N GLY A 124 -5.32 1.63 -8.53
CA GLY A 124 -5.96 2.25 -9.68
C GLY A 124 -5.42 3.67 -9.90
N PRO A 125 -6.28 4.62 -10.32
CA PRO A 125 -5.86 6.00 -10.54
C PRO A 125 -5.97 6.90 -9.31
N GLY A 126 -6.57 6.43 -8.20
CA GLY A 126 -7.12 7.30 -7.15
C GLY A 126 -6.35 7.34 -5.83
N LEU A 127 -5.58 6.30 -5.50
CA LEU A 127 -4.86 6.20 -4.22
C LEU A 127 -3.39 5.92 -4.47
N LEU A 128 -2.51 6.75 -3.94
CA LEU A 128 -1.06 6.53 -3.89
C LEU A 128 -0.64 5.97 -2.53
N ILE A 129 0.18 4.93 -2.55
CA ILE A 129 0.74 4.24 -1.38
C ILE A 129 2.25 4.47 -1.38
N SER A 130 2.76 5.09 -0.31
CA SER A 130 4.19 5.40 -0.17
C SER A 130 4.74 4.79 1.13
N PRO A 131 5.24 3.55 1.10
CA PRO A 131 5.74 2.85 2.28
C PRO A 131 7.11 3.37 2.75
N VAL A 132 7.43 3.09 4.02
CA VAL A 132 8.81 3.18 4.52
C VAL A 132 9.50 1.84 4.23
N LEU A 133 10.58 1.88 3.43
CA LEU A 133 11.24 0.67 2.93
C LEU A 133 12.62 0.41 3.52
N GLU A 134 13.15 1.36 4.28
CA GLU A 134 14.48 1.31 4.88
C GLU A 134 14.38 1.19 6.40
N LYS A 135 15.31 0.45 7.00
CA LYS A 135 15.35 0.20 8.45
C LYS A 135 15.50 1.51 9.24
N ASP A 136 14.84 1.58 10.40
CA ASP A 136 14.94 2.70 11.36
C ASP A 136 14.47 4.07 10.84
N GLN A 137 13.87 4.14 9.65
CA GLN A 137 13.33 5.37 9.09
C GLN A 137 11.94 5.71 9.63
N THR A 138 11.70 7.01 9.83
CA THR A 138 10.43 7.62 10.27
C THR A 138 9.87 8.63 9.26
N PHE A 139 10.42 8.63 8.05
CA PHE A 139 9.92 9.37 6.90
C PHE A 139 10.09 8.50 5.64
N THR A 140 9.49 8.94 4.54
CA THR A 140 9.72 8.35 3.22
C THR A 140 9.76 9.46 2.16
N GLU A 141 10.66 9.32 1.20
CA GLU A 141 10.73 10.21 0.04
C GLU A 141 9.64 9.80 -0.95
N THR A 142 8.60 10.64 -1.05
CA THR A 142 7.43 10.38 -1.89
C THR A 142 7.43 11.33 -3.07
N TYR A 143 7.55 10.78 -4.28
CA TYR A 143 7.29 11.55 -5.49
C TYR A 143 5.79 11.76 -5.66
N LEU A 144 5.35 13.02 -5.72
CA LEU A 144 3.98 13.34 -6.08
C LEU A 144 4.00 13.94 -7.50
N PRO A 145 3.40 13.26 -8.49
CA PRO A 145 3.22 13.84 -9.81
C PRO A 145 2.40 15.13 -9.77
N ARG A 146 2.46 15.93 -10.84
CA ARG A 146 1.71 17.19 -10.93
C ARG A 146 0.22 16.99 -10.65
N GLY A 147 -0.32 17.80 -9.75
CA GLY A 147 -1.74 17.81 -9.39
C GLY A 147 -1.98 18.01 -7.91
N TYR A 148 -3.25 17.88 -7.51
CA TYR A 148 -3.63 17.93 -6.11
C TYR A 148 -3.58 16.54 -5.48
N TRP A 149 -2.96 16.45 -4.31
CA TRP A 149 -2.87 15.23 -3.51
C TRP A 149 -3.38 15.53 -2.11
N TYR A 150 -4.20 14.66 -1.55
CA TYR A 150 -4.77 14.83 -0.22
C TYR A 150 -4.24 13.73 0.68
N GLY A 151 -3.58 14.08 1.79
CA GLY A 151 -3.16 13.08 2.76
C GLY A 151 -4.38 12.35 3.30
N TYR A 152 -4.41 11.01 3.22
CA TYR A 152 -5.59 10.21 3.57
C TYR A 152 -6.06 10.45 5.01
N TYR A 153 -5.12 10.56 5.95
CA TYR A 153 -5.42 10.76 7.37
C TYR A 153 -5.63 12.21 7.76
N THR A 154 -4.84 13.12 7.18
CA THR A 154 -4.83 14.54 7.58
C THR A 154 -5.84 15.37 6.80
N LEU A 155 -6.28 14.88 5.64
CA LEU A 155 -7.07 15.59 4.64
C LEU A 155 -6.42 16.87 4.12
N LEU A 156 -5.14 17.10 4.46
CA LEU A 156 -4.39 18.25 4.00
C LEU A 156 -4.05 18.10 2.53
N ARG A 157 -4.28 19.17 1.77
CA ARG A 157 -3.99 19.24 0.35
C ARG A 157 -2.55 19.68 0.09
N ILE A 158 -1.85 18.92 -0.73
CA ILE A 158 -0.58 19.27 -1.36
C ILE A 158 -0.87 19.61 -2.82
N ASN A 159 -0.40 20.78 -3.26
CA ASN A 159 -0.42 21.17 -4.67
C ASN A 159 0.96 20.88 -5.26
N SER A 160 1.12 19.72 -5.90
CA SER A 160 2.41 19.30 -6.40
C SER A 160 2.65 19.73 -7.84
N THR A 161 3.88 20.11 -8.14
CA THR A 161 4.33 20.44 -9.50
C THR A 161 5.01 19.27 -10.22
N GLY A 162 5.14 18.11 -9.56
CA GLY A 162 5.89 16.93 -10.04
C GLY A 162 7.24 16.78 -9.35
N GLU A 163 7.24 16.60 -8.03
CA GLU A 163 8.45 16.65 -7.20
C GLU A 163 8.40 15.67 -6.02
N SER A 164 9.55 15.41 -5.41
CA SER A 164 9.67 14.56 -4.21
C SER A 164 9.48 15.37 -2.94
N TYR A 165 8.76 14.78 -1.99
CA TYR A 165 8.55 15.33 -0.66
C TYR A 165 9.06 14.36 0.39
N SER A 166 9.73 14.89 1.41
CA SER A 166 10.04 14.14 2.62
C SER A 166 8.78 14.06 3.49
N ILE A 167 8.08 12.93 3.44
CA ILE A 167 6.80 12.74 4.11
C ILE A 167 7.02 12.07 5.48
N PRO A 168 6.57 12.67 6.59
CA PRO A 168 6.58 12.02 7.90
C PRO A 168 5.79 10.71 7.88
N ALA A 169 6.42 9.65 8.36
CA ALA A 169 5.89 8.29 8.37
C ALA A 169 6.14 7.67 9.76
N PRO A 170 5.42 8.11 10.80
CA PRO A 170 5.57 7.55 12.15
C PRO A 170 5.31 6.04 12.13
N LYS A 171 5.74 5.32 13.17
CA LYS A 171 5.53 3.87 13.25
C LYS A 171 4.05 3.48 13.32
N SER A 172 3.14 4.40 13.62
CA SER A 172 1.69 4.14 13.71
C SER A 172 0.95 4.08 12.37
N THR A 173 1.48 4.70 11.30
CA THR A 173 0.77 4.82 10.01
C THR A 173 1.73 4.70 8.82
N ILE A 174 1.14 4.39 7.66
CA ILE A 174 1.81 4.43 6.35
C ILE A 174 1.33 5.66 5.58
N PRO A 175 2.20 6.42 4.92
CA PRO A 175 1.77 7.51 4.05
C PRO A 175 0.87 7.06 2.89
N LEU A 176 -0.30 7.69 2.79
CA LEU A 176 -1.31 7.45 1.76
C LEU A 176 -1.83 8.79 1.25
N PHE A 177 -2.02 8.90 -0.06
CA PHE A 177 -2.52 10.11 -0.69
C PHE A 177 -3.63 9.82 -1.68
N ILE A 178 -4.75 10.54 -1.55
CA ILE A 178 -5.85 10.50 -2.52
C ILE A 178 -5.54 11.52 -3.62
N ARG A 179 -5.60 11.07 -4.87
CA ARG A 179 -5.42 11.95 -6.04
C ARG A 179 -6.66 12.80 -6.24
N GLY A 180 -6.47 14.11 -6.40
CA GLY A 180 -7.54 15.04 -6.74
C GLY A 180 -8.28 14.64 -8.01
N GLY A 181 -9.58 14.92 -8.08
CA GLY A 181 -10.44 14.52 -9.19
C GLY A 181 -10.96 13.08 -9.13
N HIS A 182 -10.66 12.34 -8.06
CA HIS A 182 -11.15 10.97 -7.86
C HIS A 182 -12.05 10.88 -6.63
N VAL A 183 -13.08 10.03 -6.72
CA VAL A 183 -13.96 9.67 -5.59
C VAL A 183 -13.75 8.19 -5.31
N LEU A 184 -13.36 7.87 -4.08
CA LEU A 184 -13.06 6.51 -3.66
C LEU A 184 -14.26 5.98 -2.84
N PRO A 185 -15.02 4.99 -3.35
CA PRO A 185 -16.09 4.38 -2.57
C PRO A 185 -15.49 3.65 -1.37
N ALA A 186 -16.10 3.87 -0.20
CA ALA A 186 -15.66 3.30 1.05
C ALA A 186 -16.85 2.76 1.86
N GLN A 187 -16.57 1.84 2.76
CA GLN A 187 -17.53 1.27 3.70
C GLN A 187 -16.97 1.39 5.13
N THR A 188 -17.83 1.39 6.15
CA THR A 188 -17.37 1.24 7.54
C THR A 188 -16.68 -0.13 7.69
N PRO A 189 -15.44 -0.19 8.18
CA PRO A 189 -14.70 -1.45 8.29
C PRO A 189 -15.20 -2.28 9.48
N ASP A 190 -15.13 -3.60 9.34
CA ASP A 190 -15.32 -4.58 10.41
C ASP A 190 -14.17 -5.61 10.34
N VAL A 191 -14.14 -6.60 11.25
CA VAL A 191 -13.10 -7.65 11.31
C VAL A 191 -13.21 -8.70 10.20
N THR A 192 -14.34 -8.75 9.49
CA THR A 192 -14.60 -9.64 8.36
C THR A 192 -15.42 -8.94 7.28
N THR A 193 -15.39 -9.42 6.05
CA THR A 193 -16.17 -8.86 4.93
C THR A 193 -17.65 -9.27 4.91
N THR A 194 -18.01 -10.29 5.68
CA THR A 194 -19.39 -10.80 5.74
C THR A 194 -20.28 -9.83 6.52
N LEU A 195 -21.48 -9.56 6.02
CA LEU A 195 -22.52 -8.84 6.75
C LEU A 195 -22.98 -9.73 7.92
N ARG A 196 -22.90 -9.22 9.14
CA ARG A 196 -23.53 -9.85 10.31
C ARG A 196 -25.00 -9.48 10.40
#